data_AF-A0A096MCV6-F1
#
_entry.id   AF-A0A096MCV6-F1
#
_cell.length_a   1.000
_cell.length_b   1.000
_cell.length_c   1.000
_cell.angle_alpha   90.00
_cell.angle_beta   90.00
_cell.angle_gamma   90.00
#
_symmetry.space_group_name_H-M   'P 1'
#
loop_
_entity.id
_entity.type
_entity.pdbx_description
1 polymer ?
#
loop_
_entity_poly.entity_id
_entity_poly.type
_entity_poly.pdbx_seq_one_letter_code
_entity_poly.pdbx_strand_id
1 'polypeptide(L)'
;REPAQVQVVRMSSPMATPGSRRNAVRFDLQNDKEMDRLQFSRLILQKELGFLPAQLDYIFALPGRKTFEVVFTTNTFFEKCLRNFESLKTTRPQLANVGMVSLSQTEPKTITVLMFSEQVRMEDIKTWLQQRSTVIHGYEMRDEDGIRTGGRRFFVQLKRDLRTGEIQHLPPVIQLGAIRGHVFYPGQPKICHRCGSQQHLLAECHNIHCRNCDSKEHLTKNCPDPVKCNLCGESGHTFKTCPSSYANRV
;
A
#
# COMPACT_ATOMS: atom_id res chain seq x y z
N ARG A 1 18.37 -38.08 -29.40
CA ARG A 1 17.82 -36.71 -29.21
C ARG A 1 16.41 -36.87 -28.64
N GLU A 2 16.30 -36.93 -27.32
CA GLU A 2 15.03 -36.82 -26.60
C GLU A 2 14.93 -35.39 -26.05
N PRO A 3 13.76 -34.73 -26.11
CA PRO A 3 13.59 -33.40 -25.55
C PRO A 3 13.44 -33.49 -24.02
N ALA A 4 14.24 -32.72 -23.31
CA ALA A 4 14.19 -32.57 -21.86
C ALA A 4 12.82 -31.97 -21.44
N GLN A 5 12.17 -32.64 -20.50
CA GLN A 5 10.91 -32.23 -19.90
C GLN A 5 11.10 -30.92 -19.12
N VAL A 6 10.35 -29.89 -19.52
CA VAL A 6 10.23 -28.63 -18.78
C VAL A 6 9.43 -28.91 -17.51
N GLN A 7 10.12 -28.99 -16.38
CA GLN A 7 9.49 -29.15 -15.07
C GLN A 7 8.84 -27.81 -14.68
N VAL A 8 7.54 -27.68 -14.93
CA VAL A 8 6.74 -26.54 -14.50
C VAL A 8 6.67 -26.57 -12.98
N VAL A 9 7.52 -25.77 -12.33
CA VAL A 9 7.45 -25.54 -10.88
C VAL A 9 6.11 -24.84 -10.59
N ARG A 10 5.12 -25.64 -10.18
CA ARG A 10 3.86 -25.13 -9.61
C ARG A 10 4.23 -24.37 -8.34
N MET A 11 4.36 -23.06 -8.45
CA MET A 11 4.42 -22.18 -7.28
C MET A 11 3.05 -22.23 -6.60
N SER A 12 2.94 -23.05 -5.56
CA SER A 12 1.85 -23.01 -4.60
C SER A 12 1.73 -21.57 -4.11
N SER A 13 0.58 -20.95 -4.36
CA SER A 13 0.25 -19.65 -3.78
C SER A 13 0.43 -19.75 -2.26
N PRO A 14 1.09 -18.80 -1.59
CA PRO A 14 1.19 -18.84 -0.14
C PRO A 14 -0.24 -18.77 0.41
N MET A 15 -0.65 -19.85 1.09
CA MET A 15 -1.93 -19.95 1.76
C MET A 15 -2.14 -18.71 2.63
N ALA A 16 -3.32 -18.10 2.51
CA ALA A 16 -3.75 -17.01 3.37
C ALA A 16 -3.51 -17.41 4.84
N THR A 17 -2.82 -16.56 5.58
CA THR A 17 -2.53 -16.77 7.01
C THR A 17 -3.85 -17.01 7.75
N PRO A 18 -3.98 -18.07 8.58
CA PRO A 18 -5.20 -18.34 9.32
C PRO A 18 -5.53 -17.15 10.23
N GLY A 19 -6.65 -16.47 9.95
CA GLY A 19 -7.12 -15.32 10.74
C GLY A 19 -7.29 -14.01 9.97
N SER A 20 -6.81 -13.88 8.73
CA SER A 20 -7.10 -12.69 7.91
C SER A 20 -8.51 -12.79 7.29
N ARG A 21 -9.43 -11.93 7.73
CA ARG A 21 -10.78 -11.82 7.16
C ARG A 21 -10.69 -11.14 5.79
N ARG A 22 -10.81 -11.91 4.71
CA ARG A 22 -10.74 -11.40 3.33
C ARG A 22 -11.96 -10.51 3.02
N ASN A 23 -11.73 -9.40 2.32
CA ASN A 23 -12.77 -8.46 1.86
C ASN A 23 -13.74 -7.97 2.96
N ALA A 24 -13.31 -7.93 4.22
CA ALA A 24 -14.10 -7.52 5.37
C ALA A 24 -13.83 -6.07 5.79
N VAL A 25 -14.91 -5.38 6.17
CA VAL A 25 -14.94 -4.02 6.73
C VAL A 25 -15.79 -4.02 7.99
N ARG A 26 -15.34 -3.33 9.04
CA ARG A 26 -16.13 -3.02 10.23
C ARG A 26 -16.74 -1.64 10.10
N PHE A 27 -18.01 -1.53 10.46
CA PHE A 27 -18.73 -0.29 10.61
C PHE A 27 -19.10 -0.11 12.07
N ASP A 28 -18.78 1.04 12.65
CA ASP A 28 -19.08 1.39 14.03
C ASP A 28 -20.09 2.54 14.03
N LEU A 29 -21.30 2.31 14.55
CA LEU A 29 -22.30 3.37 14.70
C LEU A 29 -21.99 4.20 15.96
N GLN A 30 -21.98 5.53 15.79
CA GLN A 30 -21.69 6.51 16.84
C GLN A 30 -22.95 7.31 17.20
N ASN A 31 -22.88 8.12 18.28
CA ASN A 31 -23.94 9.04 18.71
C ASN A 31 -25.32 8.38 18.88
N ASP A 32 -25.34 7.26 19.60
CA ASP A 32 -26.54 6.49 19.92
C ASP A 32 -27.41 6.00 18.77
N LYS A 33 -26.91 6.08 17.53
CA LYS A 33 -27.58 5.52 16.37
C LYS A 33 -27.73 4.01 16.51
N GLU A 34 -28.95 3.56 16.70
CA GLU A 34 -29.30 2.14 16.75
C GLU A 34 -29.99 1.71 15.47
N MET A 35 -29.54 0.57 14.97
CA MET A 35 -30.06 -0.04 13.76
C MET A 35 -30.02 -1.54 13.96
N ASP A 36 -31.06 -2.24 13.51
CA ASP A 36 -30.95 -3.68 13.34
C ASP A 36 -30.10 -4.02 12.09
N ARG A 37 -29.74 -5.30 11.95
CA ARG A 37 -28.94 -5.79 10.83
C ARG A 37 -29.58 -5.50 9.46
N LEU A 38 -30.91 -5.59 9.35
CA LEU A 38 -31.64 -5.41 8.11
C LEU A 38 -31.74 -3.93 7.72
N GLN A 39 -32.02 -3.07 8.70
CA GLN A 39 -31.99 -1.62 8.58
C GLN A 39 -30.61 -1.13 8.16
N PHE A 40 -29.54 -1.64 8.79
CA PHE A 40 -28.17 -1.31 8.41
C PHE A 40 -27.89 -1.70 6.96
N SER A 41 -28.26 -2.92 6.56
CA SER A 41 -28.09 -3.39 5.18
C SER A 41 -28.81 -2.50 4.16
N ARG A 42 -30.08 -2.17 4.40
CA ARG A 42 -30.90 -1.42 3.44
C ARG A 42 -30.55 0.07 3.39
N LEU A 43 -30.40 0.70 4.55
CA LEU A 43 -30.18 2.14 4.64
C LEU A 43 -28.72 2.48 4.37
N ILE A 44 -27.77 1.83 5.04
CA ILE A 44 -26.35 2.20 4.91
C ILE A 44 -25.75 1.55 3.67
N LEU A 45 -25.76 0.22 3.55
CA LEU A 45 -25.01 -0.44 2.48
C LEU A 45 -25.67 -0.24 1.11
N GLN A 46 -26.99 -0.40 1.02
CA GLN A 46 -27.70 -0.32 -0.27
C GLN A 46 -28.00 1.13 -0.66
N LYS A 47 -28.70 1.89 0.19
CA LYS A 47 -29.10 3.27 -0.13
C LYS A 47 -27.94 4.26 -0.04
N GLU A 48 -27.16 4.24 1.04
CA GLU A 48 -26.07 5.21 1.21
C GLU A 48 -24.79 4.86 0.43
N LEU A 49 -24.35 3.61 0.44
CA LEU A 49 -23.12 3.20 -0.23
C LEU A 49 -23.34 2.62 -1.65
N GLY A 50 -24.59 2.35 -2.04
CA GLY A 50 -24.93 1.91 -3.39
C GLY A 50 -24.49 0.47 -3.71
N PHE A 51 -24.42 -0.41 -2.71
CA PHE A 51 -24.13 -1.83 -2.91
C PHE A 51 -25.41 -2.64 -3.13
N LEU A 52 -25.36 -3.62 -4.01
CA LEU A 52 -26.45 -4.60 -4.18
C LEU A 52 -26.28 -5.76 -3.20
N PRO A 53 -27.36 -6.42 -2.75
CA PRO A 53 -27.26 -7.59 -1.88
C PRO A 53 -26.33 -8.70 -2.43
N ALA A 54 -26.32 -8.93 -3.74
CA ALA A 54 -25.44 -9.90 -4.40
C ALA A 54 -23.93 -9.56 -4.34
N GLN A 55 -23.58 -8.33 -3.95
CA GLN A 55 -22.20 -7.87 -3.79
C GLN A 55 -21.69 -8.08 -2.35
N LEU A 56 -22.58 -8.49 -1.44
CA LEU A 56 -22.33 -8.71 -0.03
C LEU A 56 -22.40 -10.21 0.26
N ASP A 57 -21.39 -10.74 0.93
CA ASP A 57 -21.30 -12.16 1.29
C ASP A 57 -21.90 -12.38 2.69
N TYR A 58 -21.41 -11.63 3.68
CA TYR A 58 -21.92 -11.68 5.06
C TYR A 58 -22.07 -10.30 5.69
N ILE A 59 -23.04 -10.19 6.60
CA ILE A 59 -23.20 -9.06 7.51
C ILE A 59 -23.36 -9.63 8.92
N PHE A 60 -22.33 -9.49 9.75
CA PHE A 60 -22.35 -9.87 11.16
C PHE A 60 -22.70 -8.66 12.02
N ALA A 61 -23.77 -8.77 12.81
CA ALA A 61 -24.05 -7.85 13.90
C ALA A 61 -23.35 -8.40 15.15
N LEU A 62 -22.36 -7.69 15.70
CA LEU A 62 -21.63 -8.18 16.86
C LEU A 62 -22.48 -8.01 18.14
N PRO A 63 -22.58 -9.03 19.01
CA PRO A 63 -23.43 -8.95 20.21
C PRO A 63 -22.99 -7.82 21.14
N GLY A 64 -23.95 -7.02 21.61
CA GLY A 64 -23.72 -5.97 22.62
C GLY A 64 -22.93 -4.76 22.14
N ARG A 65 -22.63 -4.64 20.84
CA ARG A 65 -21.93 -3.48 20.26
C ARG A 65 -22.71 -2.94 19.06
N LYS A 66 -22.74 -1.62 18.89
CA LYS A 66 -23.35 -0.92 17.73
C LYS A 66 -22.47 -1.07 16.47
N THR A 67 -22.00 -2.29 16.19
CA THR A 67 -20.92 -2.57 15.23
C THR A 67 -21.29 -3.70 14.29
N PHE A 68 -21.07 -3.47 13.00
CA PHE A 68 -21.36 -4.42 11.94
C PHE A 68 -20.09 -4.79 11.19
N GLU A 69 -19.87 -6.08 10.95
CA GLU A 69 -18.81 -6.54 10.05
C GLU A 69 -19.44 -6.99 8.74
N VAL A 70 -19.00 -6.39 7.65
CA VAL A 70 -19.49 -6.66 6.30
C VAL A 70 -18.38 -7.31 5.51
N VAL A 71 -18.67 -8.46 4.91
CA VAL A 71 -17.77 -9.17 4.01
C VAL A 71 -18.31 -9.01 2.59
N PHE A 72 -17.46 -8.57 1.67
CA PHE A 72 -17.80 -8.43 0.25
C PHE A 72 -17.42 -9.67 -0.54
N THR A 73 -18.24 -10.01 -1.54
CA THR A 73 -18.00 -11.19 -2.39
C THR A 73 -16.71 -11.09 -3.19
N THR A 74 -16.27 -9.87 -3.52
CA THR A 74 -15.03 -9.62 -4.29
C THR A 74 -14.18 -8.51 -3.70
N ASN A 75 -12.87 -8.56 -3.97
CA ASN A 75 -11.93 -7.49 -3.59
C ASN A 75 -12.30 -6.15 -4.25
N THR A 76 -12.85 -6.19 -5.46
CA THR A 76 -13.29 -4.99 -6.20
C THR A 76 -14.38 -4.22 -5.47
N PHE A 77 -15.37 -4.90 -4.89
CA PHE A 77 -16.42 -4.25 -4.10
C PHE A 77 -15.91 -3.75 -2.76
N PHE A 78 -15.04 -4.52 -2.11
CA PHE A 78 -14.36 -4.11 -0.90
C PHE A 78 -13.54 -2.81 -1.11
N GLU A 79 -12.69 -2.76 -2.13
CA GLU A 79 -11.90 -1.56 -2.46
C GLU A 79 -12.80 -0.39 -2.89
N LYS A 80 -13.92 -0.65 -3.59
CA LYS A 80 -14.93 0.37 -3.90
C LYS A 80 -15.53 0.98 -2.62
N CYS A 81 -15.80 0.15 -1.60
CA CYS A 81 -16.34 0.62 -0.33
C CYS A 81 -15.36 1.57 0.36
N LEU A 82 -14.08 1.16 0.45
CA LEU A 82 -13.05 1.96 1.09
C LEU A 82 -12.87 3.33 0.43
N ARG A 83 -12.74 3.35 -0.91
CA ARG A 83 -12.52 4.60 -1.66
C ARG A 83 -13.69 5.57 -1.55
N ASN A 84 -14.92 5.06 -1.60
CA ASN A 84 -16.10 5.91 -1.71
C ASN A 84 -16.58 6.42 -0.34
N PHE A 85 -16.28 5.71 0.75
CA PHE A 85 -16.88 5.98 2.06
C PHE A 85 -16.67 7.42 2.54
N GLU A 86 -15.44 7.92 2.55
CA GLU A 86 -15.14 9.28 3.07
C GLU A 86 -15.77 10.39 2.22
N SER A 87 -15.74 10.22 0.89
CA SER A 87 -16.42 11.14 -0.03
C SER A 87 -17.92 11.17 0.23
N LEU A 88 -18.55 10.00 0.35
CA LEU A 88 -19.98 9.90 0.63
C LEU A 88 -20.31 10.37 2.04
N LYS A 89 -19.43 10.20 3.02
CA LYS A 89 -19.62 10.68 4.39
C LYS A 89 -19.69 12.20 4.47
N THR A 90 -18.98 12.91 3.60
CA THR A 90 -19.03 14.37 3.50
C THR A 90 -20.34 14.84 2.87
N THR A 91 -20.85 14.13 1.87
CA THR A 91 -22.08 14.52 1.16
C THR A 91 -23.35 14.05 1.87
N ARG A 92 -23.30 12.95 2.62
CA ARG A 92 -24.50 12.25 3.11
C ARG A 92 -24.60 12.27 4.64
N PRO A 93 -25.60 12.94 5.22
CA PRO A 93 -25.70 13.12 6.67
C PRO A 93 -25.92 11.79 7.42
N GLN A 94 -26.50 10.79 6.76
CA GLN A 94 -26.71 9.45 7.35
C GLN A 94 -25.41 8.71 7.67
N LEU A 95 -24.30 9.06 7.01
CA LEU A 95 -22.97 8.47 7.22
C LEU A 95 -22.10 9.24 8.22
N ALA A 96 -22.53 10.45 8.64
CA ALA A 96 -21.73 11.31 9.52
C ALA A 96 -21.33 10.61 10.84
N ASN A 97 -22.28 9.86 11.42
CA ASN A 97 -22.09 9.11 12.67
C ASN A 97 -21.71 7.63 12.43
N VAL A 98 -21.12 7.32 11.28
CA VAL A 98 -20.64 5.97 10.98
C VAL A 98 -19.12 6.03 10.87
N GLY A 99 -18.43 5.26 11.72
CA GLY A 99 -17.03 4.93 11.58
C GLY A 99 -16.88 3.71 10.68
N MET A 100 -15.81 3.65 9.90
CA MET A 100 -15.49 2.50 9.07
C MET A 100 -14.02 2.15 9.22
N VAL A 101 -13.74 0.86 9.43
CA VAL A 101 -12.38 0.32 9.58
C VAL A 101 -12.24 -0.91 8.68
N SER A 102 -11.18 -0.96 7.88
CA SER A 102 -10.85 -2.17 7.12
C SER A 102 -10.39 -3.29 8.04
N LEU A 103 -11.02 -4.47 7.96
CA LEU A 103 -10.59 -5.68 8.67
C LEU A 103 -9.73 -6.61 7.79
N SER A 104 -9.71 -6.37 6.48
CA SER A 104 -8.86 -7.12 5.56
C SER A 104 -7.44 -6.63 5.64
N GLN A 105 -6.50 -7.55 5.86
CA GLN A 105 -5.12 -7.25 5.56
C GLN A 105 -4.93 -7.16 4.04
N THR A 106 -4.01 -6.31 3.58
CA THR A 106 -3.67 -6.27 2.16
C THR A 106 -3.10 -7.63 1.75
N GLU A 107 -3.53 -8.16 0.61
CA GLU A 107 -2.92 -9.37 0.07
C GLU A 107 -1.42 -9.10 -0.18
N PRO A 108 -0.52 -10.03 0.17
CA PRO A 108 0.90 -9.88 -0.12
C PRO A 108 1.13 -9.60 -1.61
N LYS A 109 1.92 -8.57 -1.91
CA LYS A 109 2.30 -8.18 -3.26
C LYS A 109 3.75 -8.53 -3.51
N THR A 110 4.00 -9.06 -4.70
CA THR A 110 5.34 -9.25 -5.25
C THR A 110 5.82 -7.94 -5.86
N ILE A 111 6.88 -7.38 -5.28
CA ILE A 111 7.53 -6.16 -5.74
C ILE A 111 8.87 -6.52 -6.37
N THR A 112 9.15 -5.91 -7.51
CA THR A 112 10.46 -5.94 -8.15
C THR A 112 11.13 -4.59 -7.98
N VAL A 113 12.32 -4.58 -7.39
CA VAL A 113 13.18 -3.40 -7.24
C VAL A 113 14.39 -3.58 -8.12
N LEU A 114 14.62 -2.67 -9.06
CA LEU A 114 15.81 -2.62 -9.90
C LEU A 114 16.76 -1.55 -9.34
N MET A 115 17.93 -1.97 -8.89
CA MET A 115 19.01 -1.07 -8.47
C MET A 115 20.23 -1.28 -9.35
N PHE A 116 20.71 -0.20 -9.96
CA PHE A 116 21.89 -0.22 -10.83
C PHE A 116 23.17 0.15 -10.07
N SER A 117 23.27 -0.28 -8.82
CA SER A 117 24.46 -0.10 -7.99
C SER A 117 24.60 -1.24 -6.99
N GLU A 118 25.81 -1.79 -6.95
CA GLU A 118 26.29 -2.83 -6.05
C GLU A 118 26.48 -2.36 -4.61
N GLN A 119 26.59 -1.05 -4.40
CA GLN A 119 26.75 -0.43 -3.08
C GLN A 119 25.48 -0.55 -2.23
N VAL A 120 24.31 -0.53 -2.88
CA VAL A 120 23.04 -0.72 -2.19
C VAL A 120 22.79 -2.20 -2.02
N ARG A 121 22.68 -2.67 -0.78
CA ARG A 121 22.42 -4.10 -0.49
C ARG A 121 20.92 -4.38 -0.33
N MET A 122 20.59 -5.65 -0.16
CA MET A 122 19.21 -6.12 0.02
C MET A 122 18.59 -5.54 1.30
N GLU A 123 19.41 -5.39 2.34
CA GLU A 123 19.06 -4.88 3.66
C GLU A 123 18.65 -3.40 3.60
N ASP A 124 19.32 -2.61 2.77
CA ASP A 124 18.96 -1.21 2.55
C ASP A 124 17.58 -1.10 1.88
N ILE A 125 17.34 -1.88 0.83
CA ILE A 125 16.03 -1.89 0.17
C ILE A 125 14.95 -2.40 1.11
N LYS A 126 15.24 -3.42 1.93
CA LYS A 126 14.31 -3.92 2.94
C LYS A 126 13.94 -2.81 3.93
N THR A 127 14.92 -2.08 4.44
CA THR A 127 14.71 -0.94 5.35
C THR A 127 13.84 0.14 4.69
N TRP A 128 14.13 0.45 3.43
CA TRP A 128 13.35 1.40 2.64
C TRP A 128 11.89 0.95 2.46
N LEU A 129 11.67 -0.34 2.11
CA LEU A 129 10.34 -0.93 1.95
C LEU A 129 9.56 -0.92 3.28
N GLN A 130 10.24 -1.16 4.41
CA GLN A 130 9.64 -1.21 5.74
C GLN A 130 8.97 0.10 6.19
N GLN A 131 9.35 1.23 5.58
CA GLN A 131 8.67 2.51 5.84
C GLN A 131 7.18 2.44 5.51
N ARG A 132 6.82 1.84 4.37
CA ARG A 132 5.46 1.86 3.79
C ARG A 132 4.83 0.46 3.64
N SER A 133 5.56 -0.58 4.01
CA SER A 133 5.11 -1.97 3.90
C SER A 133 5.70 -2.83 5.01
N THR A 134 5.17 -4.04 5.17
CA THR A 134 5.76 -5.10 5.99
C THR A 134 6.40 -6.09 5.04
N VAL A 135 7.74 -6.21 5.08
CA VAL A 135 8.49 -7.14 4.22
C VAL A 135 8.44 -8.54 4.83
N ILE A 136 7.91 -9.50 4.08
CA ILE A 136 7.80 -10.91 4.48
C ILE A 136 9.13 -11.61 4.18
N HIS A 137 9.53 -11.59 2.91
CA HIS A 137 10.83 -12.11 2.45
C HIS A 137 11.25 -11.45 1.14
N GLY A 138 12.50 -11.66 0.73
CA GLY A 138 13.00 -11.22 -0.57
C GLY A 138 14.23 -11.98 -1.02
N TYR A 139 14.54 -11.91 -2.31
CA TYR A 139 15.71 -12.54 -2.92
C TYR A 139 16.26 -11.72 -4.08
N GLU A 140 17.54 -11.93 -4.39
CA GLU A 140 18.19 -11.34 -5.56
C GLU A 140 17.86 -12.13 -6.83
N MET A 141 17.49 -11.42 -7.89
CA MET A 141 17.25 -12.03 -9.20
C MET A 141 18.58 -12.32 -9.89
N ARG A 142 18.62 -13.47 -10.56
CA ARG A 142 19.74 -13.92 -11.38
C ARG A 142 19.22 -14.26 -12.77
N ASP A 143 20.08 -14.12 -13.78
CA ASP A 143 19.81 -14.61 -15.12
C ASP A 143 20.04 -16.13 -15.21
N GLU A 144 19.91 -16.67 -16.43
CA GLU A 144 20.07 -18.10 -16.74
C GLU A 144 21.45 -18.63 -16.37
N ASP A 145 22.48 -17.77 -16.44
CA ASP A 145 23.87 -18.09 -16.10
C ASP A 145 24.18 -17.89 -14.60
N GLY A 146 23.19 -17.48 -13.80
CA GLY A 146 23.34 -17.26 -12.36
C GLY A 146 23.96 -15.91 -12.00
N ILE A 147 24.13 -14.99 -12.96
CA ILE A 147 24.69 -13.66 -12.75
C ILE A 147 23.61 -12.74 -12.19
N ARG A 148 24.00 -11.87 -11.23
CA ARG A 148 23.08 -10.92 -10.60
C ARG A 148 22.69 -9.82 -11.59
N THR A 149 21.39 -9.62 -11.79
CA THR A 149 20.86 -8.65 -12.76
C THR A 149 20.64 -7.25 -12.17
N GLY A 150 21.01 -7.03 -10.90
CA GLY A 150 20.66 -5.81 -10.13
C GLY A 150 19.18 -5.76 -9.72
N GLY A 151 18.38 -6.72 -10.17
CA GLY A 151 16.99 -6.86 -9.78
C GLY A 151 16.82 -7.66 -8.50
N ARG A 152 15.88 -7.23 -7.66
CA ARG A 152 15.59 -7.84 -6.36
C ARG A 152 14.08 -7.97 -6.22
N ARG A 153 13.61 -9.13 -5.78
CA ARG A 153 12.18 -9.40 -5.62
C ARG A 153 11.83 -9.53 -4.14
N PHE A 154 10.80 -8.80 -3.72
CA PHE A 154 10.31 -8.78 -2.34
C PHE A 154 8.84 -9.13 -2.31
N PHE A 155 8.43 -9.88 -1.29
CA PHE A 155 7.05 -10.15 -0.96
C PHE A 155 6.71 -9.29 0.23
N VAL A 156 5.78 -8.35 0.04
CA VAL A 156 5.44 -7.39 1.09
C VAL A 156 3.94 -7.24 1.23
N GLN A 157 3.54 -6.82 2.41
CA GLN A 157 2.20 -6.39 2.70
C GLN A 157 2.18 -4.86 2.78
N LEU A 158 1.49 -4.18 1.85
CA LEU A 158 1.45 -2.71 1.84
C LEU A 158 0.65 -2.20 3.04
N LYS A 159 1.16 -1.15 3.70
CA LYS A 159 0.43 -0.49 4.78
C LYS A 159 -0.80 0.23 4.21
N ARG A 160 -1.84 0.38 5.02
CA ARG A 160 -2.99 1.24 4.71
C ARG A 160 -2.86 2.53 5.53
N ASP A 161 -3.30 3.63 4.94
CA ASP A 161 -3.51 4.87 5.68
C ASP A 161 -4.64 4.66 6.69
N LEU A 162 -4.38 4.95 7.97
CA LEU A 162 -5.34 4.74 9.06
C LEU A 162 -6.56 5.67 8.96
N ARG A 163 -6.42 6.82 8.28
CA ARG A 163 -7.47 7.83 8.16
C ARG A 163 -8.37 7.58 6.96
N THR A 164 -7.80 7.23 5.82
CA THR A 164 -8.56 7.05 4.57
C THR A 164 -8.84 5.59 4.23
N GLY A 165 -8.15 4.64 4.87
CA GLY A 165 -8.22 3.22 4.54
C GLY A 165 -7.55 2.86 3.21
N GLU A 166 -7.02 3.85 2.48
CA GLU A 166 -6.37 3.65 1.20
C GLU A 166 -5.03 2.94 1.36
N ILE A 167 -4.65 2.18 0.33
CA ILE A 167 -3.35 1.52 0.29
C ILE A 167 -2.26 2.58 0.13
N GLN A 168 -1.31 2.60 1.06
CA GLN A 168 -0.12 3.43 0.93
C GLN A 168 0.82 2.82 -0.11
N HIS A 169 0.66 3.26 -1.34
CA HIS A 169 1.46 2.80 -2.46
C HIS A 169 2.94 3.17 -2.32
N LEU A 170 3.82 2.27 -2.74
CA LEU A 170 5.25 2.55 -2.84
C LEU A 170 5.53 3.47 -4.03
N PRO A 171 6.45 4.45 -3.87
CA PRO A 171 6.84 5.30 -4.98
C PRO A 171 7.54 4.47 -6.07
N PRO A 172 7.36 4.82 -7.36
CA PRO A 172 7.93 4.08 -8.49
C PRO A 172 9.45 4.24 -8.61
N VAL A 173 10.02 5.18 -7.88
CA VAL A 173 11.46 5.46 -7.85
C VAL A 173 11.95 5.37 -6.41
N ILE A 174 12.98 4.57 -6.20
CA ILE A 174 13.76 4.54 -4.96
C ILE A 174 15.00 5.42 -5.18
N GLN A 175 15.26 6.35 -4.26
CA GLN A 175 16.45 7.19 -4.30
C GLN A 175 17.16 7.12 -2.96
N LEU A 176 18.38 6.57 -2.94
CA LEU A 176 19.24 6.45 -1.77
C LEU A 176 20.49 7.30 -2.00
N GLY A 177 20.49 8.52 -1.45
CA GLY A 177 21.52 9.52 -1.75
C GLY A 177 21.51 9.90 -3.24
N ALA A 178 22.64 9.68 -3.92
CA ALA A 178 22.79 9.88 -5.37
C ALA A 178 22.32 8.67 -6.20
N ILE A 179 22.14 7.51 -5.56
CA ILE A 179 21.81 6.26 -6.23
C ILE A 179 20.30 6.20 -6.47
N ARG A 180 19.88 5.89 -7.69
CA ARG A 180 18.48 5.76 -8.09
C ARG A 180 18.19 4.35 -8.60
N GLY A 181 16.97 3.92 -8.35
CA GLY A 181 16.42 2.68 -8.88
C GLY A 181 14.92 2.77 -9.06
N HIS A 182 14.35 1.68 -9.57
CA HIS A 182 12.93 1.61 -9.92
C HIS A 182 12.22 0.52 -9.13
N VAL A 183 10.96 0.76 -8.82
CA VAL A 183 10.11 -0.14 -8.03
C VAL A 183 8.84 -0.40 -8.81
N PHE A 184 8.54 -1.69 -9.03
CA PHE A 184 7.40 -2.14 -9.82
C PHE A 184 6.61 -3.21 -9.08
N TYR A 185 5.27 -3.12 -9.13
CA TYR A 185 4.38 -4.18 -8.65
C TYR A 185 2.98 -4.09 -9.28
N PRO A 186 2.21 -5.20 -9.31
CA PRO A 186 0.85 -5.20 -9.83
C PRO A 186 -0.09 -4.26 -9.05
N GLY A 187 -0.77 -3.38 -9.79
CA GLY A 187 -1.68 -2.38 -9.23
C GLY A 187 -0.98 -1.12 -8.70
N GLN A 188 0.29 -0.90 -9.04
CA GLN A 188 0.96 0.37 -8.77
C GLN A 188 0.32 1.49 -9.60
N PRO A 189 -0.04 2.63 -8.98
CA PRO A 189 -0.68 3.73 -9.69
C PRO A 189 0.30 4.39 -10.65
N LYS A 190 -0.17 4.71 -11.86
CA LYS A 190 0.58 5.50 -12.84
C LYS A 190 0.54 6.96 -12.42
N ILE A 191 1.57 7.40 -11.73
CA ILE A 191 1.70 8.77 -11.23
C ILE A 191 2.95 9.44 -11.77
N CYS A 192 2.94 10.77 -11.84
CA CYS A 192 4.12 11.57 -12.10
C CYS A 192 5.20 11.28 -11.04
N HIS A 193 6.38 10.85 -11.48
CA HIS A 193 7.50 10.52 -10.58
C HIS A 193 8.10 11.74 -9.86
N ARG A 194 7.71 12.96 -10.23
CA ARG A 194 8.16 14.20 -9.58
C ARG A 194 7.19 14.69 -8.51
N CYS A 195 5.89 14.77 -8.83
CA CYS A 195 4.90 15.41 -7.96
C CYS A 195 3.76 14.49 -7.50
N GLY A 196 3.76 13.21 -7.91
CA GLY A 196 2.75 12.24 -7.53
C GLY A 196 1.37 12.41 -8.20
N SER A 197 1.21 13.37 -9.12
CA SER A 197 -0.04 13.58 -9.84
C SER A 197 -0.41 12.40 -10.74
N GLN A 198 -1.69 12.04 -10.80
CA GLN A 198 -2.22 11.07 -11.77
C GLN A 198 -2.55 11.70 -13.14
N GLN A 199 -2.54 13.03 -13.24
CA GLN A 199 -3.01 13.75 -14.43
C GLN A 199 -1.96 13.87 -15.53
N HIS A 200 -0.67 13.71 -15.21
CA HIS A 200 0.43 13.86 -16.16
C HIS A 200 1.60 12.94 -15.80
N LEU A 201 2.52 12.76 -16.74
CA LEU A 201 3.77 12.02 -16.54
C LEU A 201 4.95 12.96 -16.29
N LEU A 202 6.11 12.38 -15.95
CA LEU A 202 7.31 13.14 -15.58
C LEU A 202 7.73 14.19 -16.62
N ALA A 203 7.56 13.88 -17.91
CA ALA A 203 7.94 14.75 -19.02
C ALA A 203 7.13 16.06 -19.06
N GLU A 204 5.88 16.02 -18.60
CA GLU A 204 4.94 17.15 -18.64
C GLU A 204 4.82 17.86 -17.27
N CYS A 205 5.65 17.44 -16.30
CA CYS A 205 5.56 17.94 -14.94
C CYS A 205 6.30 19.26 -14.75
N HIS A 206 5.53 20.35 -14.68
CA HIS A 206 6.01 21.69 -14.36
C HIS A 206 5.92 22.04 -12.88
N ASN A 207 5.38 21.13 -12.06
CA ASN A 207 5.19 21.36 -10.63
C ASN A 207 6.52 21.39 -9.86
N ILE A 208 6.61 22.35 -8.94
CA ILE A 208 7.61 22.39 -7.88
C ILE A 208 7.19 21.37 -6.81
N HIS A 209 8.14 20.55 -6.35
CA HIS A 209 7.91 19.54 -5.33
C HIS A 209 9.16 19.29 -4.50
N CYS A 210 9.03 19.41 -3.19
CA CYS A 210 10.08 19.11 -2.23
C CYS A 210 10.04 17.61 -1.89
N ARG A 211 11.16 16.90 -2.08
CA ARG A 211 11.25 15.47 -1.72
C ARG A 211 11.54 15.22 -0.23
N ASN A 212 11.78 16.27 0.54
CA ASN A 212 12.07 16.18 1.97
C ASN A 212 10.78 16.23 2.81
N CYS A 213 9.88 17.15 2.47
CA CYS A 213 8.63 17.39 3.20
C CYS A 213 7.36 17.23 2.36
N ASP A 214 7.49 16.80 1.10
CA ASP A 214 6.39 16.62 0.15
C ASP A 214 5.57 17.90 -0.14
N SER A 215 6.10 19.08 0.20
CA SER A 215 5.50 20.38 -0.12
C SER A 215 5.61 20.72 -1.61
N LYS A 216 4.60 21.42 -2.13
CA LYS A 216 4.55 21.92 -3.52
C LYS A 216 5.05 23.37 -3.66
N GLU A 217 5.48 24.00 -2.57
CA GLU A 217 5.85 25.42 -2.56
C GLU A 217 7.33 25.66 -2.88
N HIS A 218 8.19 24.68 -2.61
CA HIS A 218 9.64 24.83 -2.76
C HIS A 218 10.32 23.56 -3.28
N LEU A 219 11.55 23.71 -3.78
CA LEU A 219 12.42 22.59 -4.15
C LEU A 219 13.15 22.06 -2.91
N THR A 220 13.55 20.79 -2.92
CA THR A 220 14.28 20.14 -1.81
C THR A 220 15.48 20.95 -1.31
N LYS A 221 16.19 21.66 -2.20
CA LYS A 221 17.34 22.52 -1.86
C LYS A 221 17.00 23.75 -1.00
N ASN A 222 15.74 24.18 -1.02
CA ASN A 222 15.22 25.34 -0.30
C ASN A 222 14.26 24.90 0.83
N CYS A 223 14.34 23.64 1.25
CA CYS A 223 13.44 23.12 2.29
C CYS A 223 13.85 23.68 3.66
N PRO A 224 12.93 24.29 4.41
CA PRO A 224 13.22 24.79 5.76
C PRO A 224 13.27 23.65 6.79
N ASP A 225 12.68 22.49 6.46
CA ASP A 225 12.64 21.33 7.35
C ASP A 225 14.00 20.62 7.41
N PRO A 226 14.35 20.00 8.56
CA PRO A 226 15.57 19.23 8.68
C PRO A 226 15.60 18.11 7.63
N VAL A 227 16.81 17.78 7.15
CA VAL A 227 17.00 16.73 6.16
C VAL A 227 16.50 15.39 6.71
N LYS A 228 15.61 14.74 5.98
CA LYS A 228 15.15 13.39 6.24
C LYS A 228 15.98 12.40 5.45
N CYS A 229 16.35 11.31 6.11
CA CYS A 229 17.09 10.23 5.49
C CYS A 229 16.17 9.48 4.51
N ASN A 230 16.59 9.39 3.25
CA ASN A 230 15.81 8.67 2.24
C ASN A 230 15.76 7.15 2.46
N LEU A 231 16.53 6.59 3.40
CA LEU A 231 16.55 5.16 3.73
C LEU A 231 15.63 4.80 4.91
N CYS A 232 15.79 5.46 6.06
CA CYS A 232 15.01 5.15 7.27
C CYS A 232 13.86 6.13 7.53
N GLY A 233 13.87 7.31 6.91
CA GLY A 233 12.84 8.34 7.06
C GLY A 233 13.04 9.27 8.26
N GLU A 234 14.06 9.02 9.09
CA GLU A 234 14.39 9.87 10.24
C GLU A 234 15.09 11.16 9.84
N SER A 235 14.87 12.21 10.63
CA SER A 235 15.51 13.52 10.43
C SER A 235 16.91 13.56 11.03
N GLY A 236 17.77 14.45 10.50
CA GLY A 236 19.06 14.80 11.09
C GLY A 236 20.27 14.11 10.47
N HIS A 237 20.07 13.23 9.48
CA HIS A 237 21.16 12.59 8.75
C HIS A 237 20.80 12.27 7.29
N THR A 238 21.81 12.02 6.46
CA THR A 238 21.62 11.61 5.06
C THR A 238 21.84 10.11 4.92
N PHE A 239 21.51 9.53 3.76
CA PHE A 239 21.77 8.11 3.49
C PHE A 239 23.23 7.70 3.77
N LYS A 240 24.19 8.57 3.42
CA LYS A 240 25.62 8.32 3.65
C LYS A 240 25.96 8.12 5.13
N THR A 241 25.28 8.83 6.02
CA THR A 241 25.53 8.78 7.47
C THR A 241 24.41 8.05 8.23
N CYS A 242 23.58 7.28 7.52
CA CYS A 242 22.45 6.60 8.14
C CYS A 242 22.92 5.40 8.95
N PRO A 243 22.60 5.29 10.25
CA PRO A 243 22.94 4.13 11.07
C PRO A 243 22.17 2.87 10.66
N SER A 244 21.10 3.03 9.88
CA SER A 244 20.35 1.92 9.30
C SER A 244 20.86 1.47 7.93
N SER A 245 21.84 2.18 7.35
CA SER A 245 22.51 1.75 6.12
C SER A 245 23.40 0.55 6.40
N TYR A 246 23.32 -0.47 5.54
CA TYR A 246 24.18 -1.65 5.64
C TYR A 246 25.66 -1.26 5.69
N ALA A 247 26.08 -0.32 4.84
CA ALA A 247 27.46 0.13 4.75
C ALA A 247 28.00 0.80 6.03
N ASN A 248 27.12 1.26 6.93
CA ASN A 248 27.50 1.92 8.19
C ASN A 248 27.30 1.02 9.41
N ARG A 249 26.67 -0.15 9.24
CA ARG A 249 26.48 -1.15 10.31
C ARG A 249 27.62 -2.18 10.36
N VAL A 250 28.36 -2.30 9.27
CA VAL A 250 29.53 -3.17 9.10
C VAL A 250 30.78 -2.33 9.28
#